data_AF-A0A023DKB7-F1
#
_entry.id   AF-A0A023DKB7-F1
#
_cell.length_a   1.000
_cell.length_b   1.000
_cell.length_c   1.000
_cell.angle_alpha   90.00
_cell.angle_beta   90.00
_cell.angle_gamma   90.00
#
_symmetry.space_group_name_H-M   'P 1'
#
loop_
_entity.id
_entity.type
_entity.pdbx_description
1 polymer ?
#
loop_
_entity_poly.entity_id
_entity_poly.type
_entity_poly.pdbx_seq_one_letter_code
_entity_poly.pdbx_strand_id
1 'polypeptide(L)'
;MHKNGEEQNELRQWLDLLCNDPLAPLLDEMIFRVEVLETEEDYIIEAELCHCQKEHIIVLRENRSLSIQIQQNGGMEKQRTILLPFSLADKYISAHFSAPILEIRISKSARQSDAQPQDNTVIHINE
;
A
#
# COMPACT_ATOMS: atom_id res chain seq x y z
N MET A 1 11.62 -27.61 -5.75
CA MET A 1 10.16 -27.77 -5.93
C MET A 1 9.48 -27.19 -4.68
N HIS A 2 8.37 -26.46 -4.89
CA HIS A 2 7.45 -25.88 -3.88
C HIS A 2 7.79 -24.49 -3.33
N LYS A 3 7.39 -23.43 -4.07
CA LYS A 3 7.04 -22.11 -3.52
C LYS A 3 5.71 -21.54 -4.05
N ASN A 4 5.13 -22.13 -5.11
CA ASN A 4 3.88 -21.62 -5.71
C ASN A 4 2.61 -21.76 -4.85
N GLY A 5 2.65 -22.45 -3.71
CA GLY A 5 1.47 -22.67 -2.86
C GLY A 5 1.19 -21.58 -1.83
N GLU A 6 2.24 -20.85 -1.40
CA GLU A 6 2.13 -19.82 -0.35
C GLU A 6 1.75 -18.46 -0.96
N GLU A 7 2.26 -18.12 -2.14
CA GLU A 7 1.98 -16.84 -2.83
C GLU A 7 0.50 -16.71 -3.24
N GLN A 8 -0.11 -17.75 -3.82
CA GLN A 8 -1.55 -17.73 -4.15
C GLN A 8 -2.46 -17.62 -2.91
N ASN A 9 -1.93 -17.88 -1.70
CA ASN A 9 -2.67 -17.76 -0.45
C ASN A 9 -2.67 -16.31 0.05
N GLU A 10 -1.61 -15.55 -0.17
CA GLU A 10 -1.48 -14.18 0.34
C GLU A 10 -2.43 -13.20 -0.35
N LEU A 11 -2.55 -13.22 -1.69
CA LEU A 11 -3.55 -12.38 -2.38
C LEU A 11 -4.97 -12.72 -1.92
N ARG A 12 -5.30 -14.01 -1.79
CA ARG A 12 -6.63 -14.46 -1.32
C ARG A 12 -6.94 -13.93 0.07
N GLN A 13 -5.99 -14.03 1.00
CA GLN A 13 -6.13 -13.46 2.34
C GLN A 13 -6.32 -11.94 2.30
N TRP A 14 -5.64 -11.26 1.38
CA TRP A 14 -5.81 -9.82 1.24
C TRP A 14 -7.19 -9.43 0.71
N LEU A 15 -7.67 -10.14 -0.31
CA LEU A 15 -9.03 -9.98 -0.82
C LEU A 15 -10.07 -10.31 0.26
N ASP A 16 -9.83 -11.32 1.08
CA ASP A 16 -10.69 -11.64 2.22
C ASP A 16 -10.72 -10.48 3.23
N LEU A 17 -9.59 -9.83 3.52
CA LEU A 17 -9.54 -8.65 4.39
C LEU A 17 -10.35 -7.48 3.81
N LEU A 18 -10.21 -7.21 2.50
CA LEU A 18 -10.90 -6.11 1.84
C LEU A 18 -12.40 -6.35 1.68
N CYS A 19 -12.79 -7.54 1.20
CA CYS A 19 -14.18 -7.88 0.94
C CYS A 19 -15.00 -8.10 2.21
N ASN A 20 -14.36 -8.48 3.32
CA ASN A 20 -15.04 -8.64 4.60
C ASN A 20 -15.00 -7.38 5.47
N ASP A 21 -14.37 -6.29 5.03
CA ASP A 21 -14.46 -5.00 5.72
C ASP A 21 -15.80 -4.32 5.37
N PRO A 22 -16.75 -4.24 6.31
CA PRO A 22 -18.05 -3.62 6.06
C PRO A 22 -17.95 -2.11 5.80
N LEU A 23 -16.82 -1.48 6.13
CA LEU A 23 -16.57 -0.06 5.92
C LEU A 23 -15.91 0.23 4.57
N ALA A 24 -15.43 -0.78 3.83
CA ALA A 24 -14.70 -0.57 2.58
C ALA A 24 -15.47 0.29 1.55
N PRO A 25 -16.78 0.06 1.28
CA PRO A 25 -17.53 0.91 0.35
C PRO A 25 -17.64 2.36 0.83
N LEU A 26 -17.84 2.57 2.14
CA LEU A 26 -17.91 3.89 2.74
C LEU A 26 -16.56 4.62 2.64
N LEU A 27 -15.45 3.90 2.84
CA LEU A 27 -14.11 4.45 2.71
C LEU A 27 -13.77 4.80 1.26
N ASP A 28 -14.19 3.98 0.30
CA ASP A 28 -14.02 4.27 -1.13
C ASP A 28 -14.73 5.58 -1.52
N GLU A 29 -15.94 5.80 -1.01
CA GLU A 29 -16.72 7.01 -1.28
C GLU A 29 -16.23 8.25 -0.52
N MET A 30 -15.93 8.11 0.78
CA MET A 30 -15.61 9.26 1.65
C MET A 30 -14.14 9.69 1.58
N ILE A 31 -13.23 8.74 1.34
CA ILE A 31 -11.79 8.97 1.40
C ILE A 31 -11.21 8.95 -0.02
N PHE A 32 -11.01 7.76 -0.56
CA PHE A 32 -10.60 7.48 -1.94
C PHE A 32 -10.62 5.98 -2.15
N ARG A 33 -10.87 5.50 -3.36
CA ARG A 33 -10.86 4.08 -3.71
C ARG A 33 -9.46 3.49 -3.65
N VAL A 34 -9.36 2.24 -3.21
CA VAL A 34 -8.14 1.44 -3.24
C VAL A 34 -8.39 0.11 -3.92
N GLU A 35 -7.46 -0.29 -4.78
CA GLU A 35 -7.43 -1.60 -5.41
C GLU A 35 -6.13 -2.33 -5.09
N VAL A 36 -6.20 -3.66 -5.12
CA VAL A 36 -5.04 -4.53 -4.95
C VAL A 36 -4.94 -5.45 -6.14
N LEU A 37 -3.77 -5.46 -6.76
CA LEU A 37 -3.40 -6.33 -7.86
C LEU A 37 -2.17 -7.15 -7.50
N GLU A 38 -1.95 -8.21 -8.26
CA GLU A 38 -0.81 -9.10 -8.11
C GLU A 38 -0.17 -9.35 -9.48
N THR A 39 1.15 -9.24 -9.54
CA THR A 39 1.97 -9.74 -10.65
C THR A 39 2.80 -10.93 -10.16
N GLU A 40 3.62 -11.52 -11.02
CA GLU A 40 4.57 -12.55 -10.58
C GLU A 40 5.58 -11.99 -9.56
N GLU A 41 5.99 -10.74 -9.70
CA GLU A 41 7.09 -10.15 -8.93
C GLU A 41 6.64 -9.29 -7.76
N ASP A 42 5.45 -8.67 -7.85
CA ASP A 42 4.99 -7.64 -6.93
C ASP A 42 3.52 -7.83 -6.54
N TYR A 43 3.19 -7.36 -5.34
CA TYR A 43 1.85 -6.87 -5.04
C TYR A 43 1.77 -5.38 -5.36
N ILE A 44 0.64 -4.94 -5.91
CA ILE A 44 0.42 -3.56 -6.31
C ILE A 44 -0.82 -3.04 -5.60
N ILE A 45 -0.68 -1.91 -4.91
CA ILE A 45 -1.80 -1.14 -4.37
C ILE A 45 -1.97 0.08 -5.26
N GLU A 46 -3.17 0.28 -5.81
CA GLU A 46 -3.54 1.50 -6.53
C GLU A 46 -4.54 2.30 -5.69
N ALA A 47 -4.28 3.59 -5.50
CA ALA A 47 -5.20 4.52 -4.85
C ALA A 47 -5.58 5.65 -5.79
N GLU A 48 -6.88 5.92 -5.93
CA GLU A 48 -7.42 6.96 -6.81
C GLU A 48 -7.53 8.31 -6.06
N LEU A 49 -6.51 9.14 -6.17
CA LEU A 49 -6.35 10.40 -5.43
C LEU A 49 -6.69 11.62 -6.30
N CYS A 50 -7.96 11.74 -6.66
CA CYS A 50 -8.46 12.83 -7.50
C CYS A 50 -8.12 14.22 -6.93
N HIS A 51 -7.68 15.12 -7.81
CA HIS A 51 -7.31 16.52 -7.49
C HIS A 51 -6.22 16.68 -6.42
N CYS A 52 -5.42 15.64 -6.17
CA CYS A 52 -4.28 15.70 -5.27
C CYS A 52 -2.99 16.08 -6.02
N GLN A 53 -2.09 16.78 -5.35
CA GLN A 53 -0.72 17.01 -5.81
C GLN A 53 0.22 16.11 -5.02
N LYS A 54 1.32 15.67 -5.64
CA LYS A 54 2.26 14.72 -5.06
C LYS A 54 2.77 15.17 -3.68
N GLU A 55 3.04 16.47 -3.53
CA GLU A 55 3.61 17.08 -2.32
C GLU A 55 2.66 16.98 -1.12
N HIS A 56 1.37 16.75 -1.37
CA HIS A 56 0.36 16.57 -0.34
C HIS A 56 0.21 15.10 0.10
N ILE A 57 0.86 14.16 -0.59
CA ILE A 57 0.68 12.73 -0.36
C ILE A 57 1.84 12.22 0.50
N ILE A 58 1.49 11.55 1.61
CA ILE A 58 2.45 10.86 2.46
C ILE A 58 2.06 9.39 2.52
N VAL A 59 3.01 8.52 2.22
CA VAL A 59 2.85 7.08 2.37
C VAL A 59 3.70 6.63 3.55
N LEU A 60 3.05 6.07 4.56
CA LEU A 60 3.68 5.56 5.78
C LEU A 60 3.65 4.04 5.77
N ARG A 61 4.79 3.43 6.04
CA ARG A 61 4.92 1.98 6.18
C ARG A 61 5.02 1.60 7.65
N GLU A 62 4.22 0.62 8.05
CA GLU A 62 4.37 -0.13 9.28
C GLU A 62 4.62 -1.62 8.98
N ASN A 63 4.74 -2.46 10.00
CA ASN A 63 5.07 -3.88 9.82
C ASN A 63 4.04 -4.64 8.94
N ARG A 64 2.74 -4.38 9.10
CA ARG A 64 1.66 -5.08 8.34
C ARG A 64 0.61 -4.10 7.80
N SER A 65 0.97 -2.84 7.66
CA SER A 65 0.06 -1.79 7.19
C SER A 65 0.78 -0.78 6.30
N LEU A 66 0.03 -0.17 5.39
CA LEU A 66 0.42 1.04 4.67
C LEU A 66 -0.65 2.10 4.92
N SER A 67 -0.26 3.29 5.36
CA SER A 67 -1.18 4.42 5.51
C SER A 67 -0.89 5.47 4.46
N ILE A 68 -1.90 5.84 3.69
CA ILE A 68 -1.85 6.92 2.71
C ILE A 68 -2.56 8.12 3.35
N GLN A 69 -1.85 9.22 3.51
CA GLN A 69 -2.34 10.49 4.05
C GLN A 69 -2.32 11.55 2.98
N ILE A 70 -3.38 12.35 2.92
CA ILE A 70 -3.46 13.57 2.13
C ILE A 70 -3.44 14.74 3.10
N GLN A 71 -2.43 15.60 2.98
CA GLN A 71 -2.27 16.80 3.81
C GLN A 71 -2.46 18.05 2.96
N GLN A 72 -3.43 18.90 3.33
CA GLN A 72 -3.70 20.18 2.68
C GLN A 72 -3.86 21.28 3.73
N ASN A 73 -3.51 22.51 3.38
CA ASN A 73 -3.70 23.70 4.24
C ASN A 73 -3.10 23.57 5.65
N GLY A 74 -2.01 22.80 5.80
CA GLY A 74 -1.32 22.60 7.08
C GLY A 74 -1.95 21.55 8.01
N GLY A 75 -2.93 20.77 7.55
CA GLY A 75 -3.55 19.68 8.31
C GLY A 75 -3.75 18.41 7.49
N MET A 76 -4.02 17.30 8.18
CA MET A 76 -4.44 16.05 7.55
C MET A 76 -5.90 16.15 7.12
N GLU A 77 -6.14 16.08 5.82
CA GLU A 77 -7.49 16.14 5.23
C GLU A 77 -8.12 14.75 5.20
N LYS A 78 -7.36 13.77 4.70
CA LYS A 78 -7.80 12.39 4.51
C LYS A 78 -6.70 11.42 4.91
N GLN A 79 -7.09 10.27 5.44
CA GLN A 79 -6.20 9.15 5.70
C GLN A 79 -6.92 7.83 5.45
N ARG A 80 -6.24 6.90 4.78
CA ARG A 80 -6.68 5.51 4.71
C ARG A 80 -5.52 4.59 5.04
N THR A 81 -5.77 3.64 5.93
CA THR A 81 -4.81 2.59 6.29
C THR A 81 -5.25 1.29 5.63
N ILE A 82 -4.34 0.68 4.87
CA ILE A 82 -4.50 -0.61 4.22
C ILE A 82 -3.79 -1.65 5.09
N LEU A 83 -4.50 -2.68 5.53
CA LEU A 83 -3.93 -3.83 6.24
C LEU A 83 -3.46 -4.87 5.24
N LEU A 84 -2.32 -5.51 5.54
CA LEU A 84 -1.72 -6.55 4.70
C LEU A 84 -1.66 -7.88 5.45
N PRO A 85 -1.87 -9.02 4.77
CA PRO A 85 -1.81 -10.34 5.40
C PRO A 85 -0.37 -10.79 5.74
N PHE A 86 0.64 -10.13 5.18
CA PHE A 86 2.06 -10.43 5.36
C PHE A 86 2.83 -9.25 5.97
N SER A 87 4.04 -9.54 6.46
CA SER A 87 4.96 -8.52 6.97
C SER A 87 5.65 -7.79 5.82
N LEU A 88 5.83 -6.48 6.00
CA LEU A 88 6.60 -5.61 5.12
C LEU A 88 8.07 -5.52 5.53
N ALA A 89 8.47 -6.07 6.68
CA ALA A 89 9.77 -5.86 7.32
C ALA A 89 10.96 -6.03 6.36
N ASP A 90 10.93 -7.07 5.54
CA ASP A 90 11.96 -7.44 4.57
C ASP A 90 11.60 -7.08 3.12
N LYS A 91 10.47 -6.43 2.87
CA LYS A 91 10.01 -6.14 1.50
C LYS A 91 10.61 -4.86 0.95
N TYR A 92 10.94 -4.88 -0.34
CA TYR A 92 11.21 -3.66 -1.10
C TYR A 92 9.88 -3.02 -1.50
N ILE A 93 9.74 -1.73 -1.21
CA ILE A 93 8.52 -0.96 -1.51
C ILE A 93 8.92 0.29 -2.27
N SER A 94 8.21 0.58 -3.35
CA SER A 94 8.33 1.82 -4.11
C SER A 94 6.95 2.42 -4.36
N ALA A 95 6.86 3.75 -4.35
CA ALA A 95 5.64 4.47 -4.68
C ALA A 95 5.89 5.38 -5.89
N HIS A 96 4.93 5.46 -6.79
CA HIS A 96 4.93 6.36 -7.94
C HIS A 96 3.56 7.01 -8.07
N PHE A 97 3.54 8.32 -8.27
CA PHE A 97 2.28 9.06 -8.42
C PHE A 97 2.19 9.64 -9.84
N SER A 98 1.30 9.06 -10.63
CA SER A 98 0.89 9.59 -11.92
C SER A 98 -0.59 9.93 -11.82
N ALA A 99 -0.86 11.22 -11.53
CA ALA A 99 -2.21 11.69 -11.23
C ALA A 99 -3.26 11.14 -12.23
N PRO A 100 -4.41 10.63 -11.73
CA PRO A 100 -4.84 10.63 -10.33
C PRO A 100 -4.37 9.41 -9.52
N ILE A 101 -3.54 8.52 -10.06
CA ILE A 101 -3.24 7.22 -9.46
C ILE A 101 -1.92 7.26 -8.69
N LEU A 102 -1.98 6.88 -7.41
CA LEU A 102 -0.83 6.48 -6.63
C LEU A 102 -0.67 4.97 -6.72
N GLU A 103 0.42 4.52 -7.31
CA GLU A 103 0.79 3.11 -7.40
C GLU A 103 1.87 2.82 -6.34
N ILE A 104 1.61 1.86 -5.45
CA ILE A 104 2.58 1.36 -4.48
C ILE A 104 2.88 -0.10 -4.82
N ARG A 105 4.13 -0.37 -5.21
CA ARG A 105 4.63 -1.72 -5.51
C ARG A 105 5.36 -2.28 -4.30
N ILE A 106 5.04 -3.53 -3.95
CA ILE A 106 5.64 -4.28 -2.86
C ILE A 106 6.20 -5.56 -3.46
N SER A 107 7.53 -5.69 -3.48
CA SER A 107 8.17 -6.88 -4.03
C SER A 107 7.85 -8.11 -3.19
N LYS A 108 7.53 -9.23 -3.86
CA LYS A 108 7.38 -10.53 -3.21
C LYS A 108 8.72 -11.07 -2.73
N SER A 109 9.81 -10.71 -3.41
CA SER A 109 11.16 -11.07 -3.01
C SER A 109 11.62 -10.26 -1.80
N ALA A 110 12.36 -10.92 -0.89
CA ALA A 110 12.97 -10.24 0.24
C ALA A 110 14.11 -9.32 -0.23
N ARG A 111 14.31 -8.21 0.47
CA ARG A 111 15.49 -7.34 0.33
C ARG A 111 16.73 -8.14 0.71
N GLN A 112 17.73 -8.16 -0.17
CA GLN A 112 19.02 -8.78 0.09
C GLN A 112 19.93 -7.96 1.04
N SER A 113 19.40 -7.06 1.86
CA SER A 113 20.23 -6.20 2.73
C SER A 113 20.25 -6.65 4.18
N ASP A 114 21.44 -6.75 4.78
CA ASP A 114 21.69 -7.02 6.21
C ASP A 114 21.25 -5.87 7.17
N ALA A 115 20.50 -4.88 6.68
CA ALA A 115 20.05 -3.74 7.48
C ALA A 115 18.70 -4.05 8.15
N GLN A 116 18.65 -3.92 9.46
CA GLN A 116 17.44 -4.11 10.28
C GLN A 116 16.26 -3.23 9.79
N PRO A 117 15.01 -3.71 9.88
CA PRO A 117 13.84 -2.92 9.53
C PRO A 117 13.75 -1.69 10.45
N GLN A 118 13.65 -0.49 9.88
CA GLN A 118 13.19 0.68 10.61
C GLN A 118 11.67 0.71 10.52
N ASP A 119 11.01 0.40 11.63
CA ASP A 119 9.57 0.57 11.77
C ASP A 119 9.22 2.07 11.60
N ASN A 120 8.08 2.35 10.96
CA ASN A 120 7.55 3.69 10.68
C ASN A 120 8.43 4.55 9.76
N THR A 121 8.63 4.08 8.54
CA THR A 121 9.37 4.83 7.50
C THR A 121 8.41 5.48 6.51
N VAL A 122 8.65 6.75 6.18
CA VAL A 122 7.99 7.45 5.06
C VAL A 122 8.53 6.89 3.74
N ILE A 123 7.65 6.41 2.87
CA ILE A 123 8.03 5.96 1.52
C ILE A 123 8.08 7.18 0.61
N HIS A 124 9.24 7.39 -0.03
CA HIS A 124 9.40 8.43 -1.04
C HIS A 124 8.57 8.11 -2.28
N ILE A 125 7.82 9.10 -2.76
CA ILE A 125 7.01 8.99 -3.97
C ILE A 125 7.85 9.48 -5.15
N ASN A 126 7.97 8.67 -6.18
CA ASN A 126 8.64 9.02 -7.42
C ASN A 126 7.67 9.73 -8.38
N GLU A 127 8.21 10.58 -9.25
CA GLU A 127 7.48 11.11 -10.42
C GLU A 127 7.59 10.17 -11.61
#